data_AF-A0A3S0PC79-F1
#
_entry.id   AF-A0A3S0PC79-F1
#
_cell.length_a   1.000
_cell.length_b   1.000
_cell.length_c   1.000
_cell.angle_alpha   90.00
_cell.angle_beta   90.00
_cell.angle_gamma   90.00
#
_symmetry.space_group_name_H-M   'P 1'
#
loop_
_entity.id
_entity.type
_entity.pdbx_description
1 polymer ?
#
loop_
_entity_poly.entity_id
_entity_poly.type
_entity_poly.pdbx_seq_one_letter_code
_entity_poly.pdbx_strand_id
1 'polypeptide(L)'
;MKKIRTLFLHTLLTAIVATVMLALPQHAQAQTKEAYVVKSADGKTLTFYYDTLKASRQGIVWGIDSMQTDKNGTFPIWAGTFANPDYTLDKVDFDLSFKDFRPKTTSGWFFNCNALKQIVGMENLNTSEVTDMSGMFCGSSSLTELDLTNFDTSNVTDMRCMFLGCSSLPVLDVTKFDTSNVTNMVGMFKNCSSLTELDITKFDTSNVTDMTWMFSGCSSLPMLDVTKFDTSNVTNMVDMFKNCSSLLVLDVTKFDTSNVTNMFGMFFDCSSLPVLDVTNFDTRMVTNMFGMFGGCSALTELDLTSFDTSNVTDMHYMFFGCSSLTELDLTNFNTSKVTDMSDMFYGCSSLTKIYSNE
;
A
#
# COMPACT_ATOMS: atom_id res chain seq x y z
N MET A 1 -10.32 -20.10 97.76
CA MET A 1 -9.30 -19.20 97.16
C MET A 1 -8.78 -19.83 95.86
N LYS A 2 -9.52 -19.67 94.76
CA LYS A 2 -9.12 -20.09 93.41
C LYS A 2 -9.81 -19.16 92.40
N LYS A 3 -9.35 -17.92 92.38
CA LYS A 3 -9.58 -16.90 91.35
C LYS A 3 -8.46 -15.88 91.54
N ILE A 4 -7.93 -15.36 90.44
CA ILE A 4 -6.73 -14.50 90.34
C ILE A 4 -5.42 -15.31 90.14
N ARG A 5 -5.30 -15.94 88.98
CA ARG A 5 -4.07 -15.89 88.17
C ARG A 5 -4.48 -15.77 86.69
N THR A 6 -4.82 -14.54 86.28
CA THR A 6 -3.99 -13.74 85.36
C THR A 6 -3.74 -14.51 84.05
N LEU A 7 -4.59 -14.38 83.02
CA LEU A 7 -4.89 -13.14 82.27
C LEU A 7 -3.64 -12.40 81.75
N PHE A 8 -2.47 -13.06 81.71
CA PHE A 8 -1.24 -12.50 81.13
C PHE A 8 -0.66 -13.34 79.97
N LEU A 9 -1.24 -14.50 79.66
CA LEU A 9 -0.73 -15.36 78.58
C LEU A 9 -1.53 -15.27 77.25
N HIS A 10 -2.73 -14.67 77.26
CA HIS A 10 -3.58 -14.57 76.06
C HIS A 10 -3.50 -13.22 75.33
N THR A 11 -2.83 -12.22 75.91
CA THR A 11 -2.58 -10.92 75.26
C THR A 11 -1.18 -10.80 74.65
N LEU A 12 -0.28 -11.76 74.90
CA LEU A 12 1.06 -11.76 74.29
C LEU A 12 1.16 -12.65 73.03
N LEU A 13 0.28 -13.65 72.88
CA LEU A 13 0.28 -14.52 71.69
C LEU A 13 -0.41 -13.89 70.47
N THR A 14 -1.32 -12.93 70.68
CA THR A 14 -1.98 -12.18 69.60
C THR A 14 -1.15 -11.00 69.08
N ALA A 15 -0.12 -10.55 69.82
CA ALA A 15 0.77 -9.48 69.38
C ALA A 15 1.94 -9.95 68.50
N ILE A 16 2.35 -11.22 68.62
CA ILE A 16 3.45 -11.80 67.81
C ILE A 16 2.93 -12.39 66.49
N VAL A 17 1.67 -12.82 66.42
CA VAL A 17 1.03 -13.24 65.15
C VAL A 17 0.65 -12.03 64.28
N ALA A 18 0.47 -10.85 64.87
CA ALA A 18 0.13 -9.62 64.14
C ALA A 18 1.34 -8.85 63.57
N THR A 19 2.58 -9.18 63.97
CA THR A 19 3.80 -8.51 63.48
C THR A 19 4.60 -9.32 62.46
N VAL A 20 4.20 -10.56 62.18
CA VAL A 20 4.78 -11.37 61.08
C VAL A 20 3.93 -11.30 59.79
N MET A 21 2.77 -10.66 59.82
CA MET A 21 1.96 -10.37 58.62
C MET A 21 2.37 -9.07 57.86
N LEU A 22 3.55 -8.52 58.10
CA LEU A 22 4.06 -7.32 57.39
C LEU A 22 5.33 -7.58 56.57
N ALA A 23 5.68 -8.84 56.31
CA ALA A 23 6.76 -9.19 55.39
C ALA A 23 6.43 -10.42 54.52
N LEU A 24 5.17 -10.58 54.14
CA LEU A 24 4.90 -11.29 52.89
C LEU A 24 5.46 -10.38 51.78
N PRO A 25 6.30 -10.89 50.87
CA PRO A 25 6.64 -10.11 49.70
C PRO A 25 5.30 -9.75 49.07
N GLN A 26 5.01 -8.44 48.97
CA GLN A 26 4.03 -7.98 47.98
C GLN A 26 4.34 -8.78 46.73
N HIS A 27 3.37 -9.57 46.31
CA HIS A 27 3.46 -10.36 45.10
C HIS A 27 4.25 -9.55 44.09
N ALA A 28 5.42 -10.05 43.70
CA ALA A 28 5.98 -9.68 42.42
C ALA A 28 4.91 -10.15 41.43
N GLN A 29 3.92 -9.31 41.20
CA GLN A 29 2.90 -9.50 40.20
C GLN A 29 3.73 -9.54 38.93
N ALA A 30 3.95 -10.75 38.39
CA ALA A 30 4.77 -10.93 37.21
C ALA A 30 4.17 -10.01 36.15
N GLN A 31 4.82 -8.88 35.89
CA GLN A 31 4.34 -7.94 34.90
C GLN A 31 4.31 -8.72 33.59
N THR A 32 3.14 -8.80 32.98
CA THR A 32 2.98 -9.43 31.68
C THR A 32 3.66 -8.54 30.65
N LYS A 33 4.38 -9.14 29.70
CA LYS A 33 4.91 -8.37 28.57
C LYS A 33 3.76 -7.69 27.85
N GLU A 34 3.93 -6.42 27.54
CA GLU A 34 3.00 -5.63 26.73
C GLU A 34 3.72 -5.16 25.48
N ALA A 35 3.01 -5.11 24.35
CA ALA A 35 3.50 -4.47 23.15
C ALA A 35 3.09 -2.99 23.17
N TYR A 36 4.04 -2.11 22.93
CA TYR A 36 3.82 -0.67 23.00
C TYR A 36 4.84 0.10 22.17
N VAL A 37 4.49 1.36 21.88
CA VAL A 37 5.29 2.30 21.10
C VAL A 37 5.62 3.49 21.99
N VAL A 38 6.87 3.94 21.94
CA VAL A 38 7.35 5.13 22.66
C VAL A 38 7.80 6.18 21.66
N LYS A 39 7.23 7.38 21.72
CA LYS A 39 7.75 8.57 21.03
C LYS A 39 8.72 9.31 21.94
N SER A 40 9.93 9.54 21.44
CA SER A 40 10.97 10.30 22.14
C SER A 40 10.50 11.72 22.50
N ALA A 41 11.13 12.32 23.51
CA ALA A 41 10.75 13.64 24.01
C ALA A 41 10.91 14.76 22.96
N ASP A 42 11.82 14.61 22.00
CA ASP A 42 11.98 15.53 20.87
C ASP A 42 10.99 15.26 19.71
N GLY A 43 10.17 14.21 19.83
CA GLY A 43 9.15 13.84 18.84
C GLY A 43 9.69 13.16 17.58
N LYS A 44 10.98 12.85 17.52
CA LYS A 44 11.64 12.42 16.27
C LYS A 44 11.79 10.93 16.10
N THR A 45 11.77 10.16 17.19
CA THR A 45 11.96 8.71 17.16
C THR A 45 10.74 7.98 17.73
N LEU A 46 10.26 6.97 17.02
CA LEU A 46 9.38 5.94 17.57
C LEU A 46 10.19 4.69 17.88
N THR A 47 10.01 4.11 19.07
CA THR A 47 10.58 2.81 19.41
C THR A 47 9.49 1.82 19.82
N PHE A 48 9.49 0.66 19.19
CA PHE A 48 8.56 -0.44 19.43
C PHE A 48 9.18 -1.43 20.41
N TYR A 49 8.44 -1.81 21.45
CA TYR A 49 8.88 -2.71 22.52
C TYR A 49 7.87 -3.81 22.81
N TYR A 50 8.36 -4.95 23.27
CA TYR A 50 7.53 -6.03 23.81
C TYR A 50 8.15 -6.60 25.09
N ASP A 51 7.91 -5.91 26.20
CA ASP A 51 8.51 -6.20 27.50
C ASP A 51 7.62 -5.73 28.66
N THR A 52 8.15 -5.80 29.88
CA THR A 52 7.45 -5.41 31.12
C THR A 52 7.72 -3.97 31.55
N LEU A 53 8.47 -3.19 30.75
CA LEU A 53 9.03 -1.90 31.15
C LEU A 53 8.16 -0.70 30.77
N LYS A 54 7.00 -0.91 30.13
CA LYS A 54 6.10 0.14 29.63
C LYS A 54 5.89 1.30 30.61
N ALA A 55 5.61 0.99 31.89
CA ALA A 55 5.33 1.99 32.93
C ALA A 55 6.56 2.84 33.33
N SER A 56 7.77 2.39 33.00
CA SER A 56 9.03 3.08 33.31
C SER A 56 9.60 3.89 32.14
N ARG A 57 9.04 3.72 30.93
CA ARG A 57 9.53 4.37 29.71
C ARG A 57 9.28 5.88 29.79
N GLN A 58 10.27 6.63 29.31
CA GLN A 58 10.21 8.08 29.20
C GLN A 58 9.74 8.48 27.80
N GLY A 59 8.97 9.56 27.69
CA GLY A 59 8.36 10.01 26.43
C GLY A 59 6.85 9.77 26.40
N ILE A 60 6.25 9.84 25.22
CA ILE A 60 4.83 9.52 25.04
C ILE A 60 4.72 8.02 24.75
N VAL A 61 3.92 7.31 25.55
CA VAL A 61 3.80 5.85 25.48
C VAL A 61 2.39 5.48 25.08
N TRP A 62 2.25 4.65 24.05
CA TRP A 62 0.97 4.11 23.60
C TRP A 62 1.02 2.58 23.56
N GLY A 63 -0.08 1.91 23.91
CA GLY A 63 -0.20 0.48 23.61
C GLY A 63 -0.20 0.23 22.10
N ILE A 64 0.24 -0.93 21.64
CA ILE A 64 0.33 -1.25 20.21
C ILE A 64 -1.02 -1.19 19.49
N ASP A 65 -2.15 -1.33 20.20
CA ASP A 65 -3.48 -1.25 19.61
C ASP A 65 -4.13 0.15 19.74
N SER A 66 -3.34 1.16 20.11
CA SER A 66 -3.86 2.52 20.31
C SER A 66 -4.09 3.21 18.96
N MET A 67 -5.32 3.68 18.74
CA MET A 67 -5.75 4.25 17.46
C MET A 67 -6.21 5.71 17.58
N GLN A 68 -6.22 6.40 16.44
CA GLN A 68 -6.85 7.69 16.19
C GLN A 68 -7.71 7.61 14.92
N THR A 69 -8.66 8.53 14.76
CA THR A 69 -9.59 8.53 13.61
C THR A 69 -9.71 9.93 13.04
N ASP A 70 -9.71 10.04 11.72
CA ASP A 70 -10.14 11.22 10.98
C ASP A 70 -11.32 10.89 10.06
N LYS A 71 -11.74 11.83 9.21
CA LYS A 71 -12.88 11.64 8.30
C LYS A 71 -12.68 10.55 7.23
N ASN A 72 -11.44 10.08 7.04
CA ASN A 72 -11.05 9.16 5.97
C ASN A 72 -10.69 7.75 6.49
N GLY A 73 -10.53 7.58 7.81
CA GLY A 73 -10.23 6.27 8.37
C GLY A 73 -9.70 6.28 9.80
N THR A 74 -9.28 5.10 10.25
CA THR A 74 -8.66 4.86 11.55
C THR A 74 -7.21 4.46 11.34
N PHE A 75 -6.32 5.05 12.13
CA PHE A 75 -4.87 4.91 12.02
C PHE A 75 -4.27 4.66 13.39
N PRO A 76 -3.09 4.04 13.49
CA PRO A 76 -2.33 4.01 14.73
C PRO A 76 -2.10 5.42 15.27
N ILE A 77 -2.26 5.60 16.58
CA ILE A 77 -2.17 6.93 17.22
C ILE A 77 -0.78 7.59 17.08
N TRP A 78 0.25 6.78 16.80
CA TRP A 78 1.61 7.24 16.62
C TRP A 78 1.95 7.62 15.18
N ALA A 79 1.12 7.25 14.20
CA ALA A 79 1.30 7.56 12.78
C ALA A 79 0.65 8.90 12.41
N GLY A 80 0.89 9.36 11.18
CA GLY A 80 0.11 10.43 10.57
C GLY A 80 -1.28 9.95 10.14
N THR A 81 -2.09 10.90 9.68
CA THR A 81 -3.42 10.65 9.10
C THR A 81 -3.55 11.40 7.78
N PHE A 82 -4.67 11.26 7.06
CA PHE A 82 -4.91 12.09 5.88
C PHE A 82 -5.12 13.57 6.25
N ALA A 83 -5.80 13.84 7.37
CA ALA A 83 -6.04 15.20 7.85
C ALA A 83 -4.80 15.84 8.49
N ASN A 84 -4.00 15.03 9.19
CA ASN A 84 -2.82 15.47 9.93
C ASN A 84 -1.61 14.56 9.63
N PRO A 85 -0.88 14.79 8.52
CA PRO A 85 0.37 14.07 8.25
C PRO A 85 1.46 14.39 9.30
N ASP A 86 2.35 13.43 9.60
CA ASP A 86 3.48 13.64 10.52
C ASP A 86 4.74 14.07 9.73
N TYR A 87 5.19 15.30 9.97
CA TYR A 87 6.41 15.89 9.38
C TYR A 87 7.58 15.98 10.38
N THR A 88 7.48 15.30 11.52
CA THR A 88 8.42 15.37 12.64
C THR A 88 9.17 14.07 12.89
N LEU A 89 8.50 12.93 12.71
CA LEU A 89 9.08 11.60 12.88
C LEU A 89 10.15 11.36 11.80
N ASP A 90 11.42 11.20 12.19
CA ASP A 90 12.52 10.92 11.26
C ASP A 90 13.10 9.51 11.39
N LYS A 91 12.88 8.84 12.53
CA LYS A 91 13.41 7.50 12.81
C LYS A 91 12.38 6.58 13.47
N VAL A 92 12.36 5.32 13.05
CA VAL A 92 11.71 4.21 13.75
C VAL A 92 12.77 3.21 14.21
N ASP A 93 12.57 2.63 15.39
CA ASP A 93 13.44 1.64 16.00
C ASP A 93 12.60 0.47 16.54
N PHE A 94 12.81 -0.73 15.99
CA PHE A 94 12.25 -1.96 16.53
C PHE A 94 13.25 -2.57 17.51
N ASP A 95 13.03 -2.35 18.81
CA ASP A 95 13.90 -2.87 19.86
C ASP A 95 13.94 -4.41 19.83
N LEU A 96 15.06 -4.99 20.26
CA LEU A 96 15.26 -6.44 20.30
C LEU A 96 14.16 -7.17 21.08
N SER A 97 13.54 -6.53 22.08
CA SER A 97 12.40 -7.09 22.81
C SER A 97 11.20 -7.39 21.91
N PHE A 98 11.03 -6.65 20.82
CA PHE A 98 9.88 -6.76 19.91
C PHE A 98 9.87 -8.04 19.08
N LYS A 99 11.01 -8.73 18.94
CA LYS A 99 11.17 -9.93 18.10
C LYS A 99 10.20 -11.08 18.40
N ASP A 100 9.68 -11.16 19.62
CA ASP A 100 8.75 -12.20 20.06
C ASP A 100 7.27 -11.78 19.90
N PHE A 101 7.01 -10.51 19.61
CA PHE A 101 5.66 -10.04 19.32
C PHE A 101 5.23 -10.47 17.91
N ARG A 102 3.94 -10.76 17.74
CA ARG A 102 3.34 -11.19 16.46
C ARG A 102 2.12 -10.30 16.20
N PRO A 103 2.28 -9.13 15.56
CA PRO A 103 1.15 -8.30 15.17
C PRO A 103 0.23 -9.07 14.23
N LYS A 104 -1.09 -8.85 14.37
CA LYS A 104 -2.10 -9.36 13.42
C LYS A 104 -2.29 -8.46 12.21
N THR A 105 -1.89 -7.20 12.34
CA THR A 105 -1.95 -6.16 11.30
C THR A 105 -0.78 -5.21 11.49
N THR A 106 -0.24 -4.71 10.38
CA THR A 106 0.66 -3.56 10.35
C THR A 106 0.05 -2.39 9.58
N SER A 107 -1.28 -2.44 9.37
CA SER A 107 -2.02 -1.43 8.63
C SER A 107 -1.77 -0.04 9.20
N GLY A 108 -1.31 0.85 8.33
CA GLY A 108 -1.05 2.25 8.63
C GLY A 108 0.04 2.53 9.68
N TRP A 109 0.90 1.57 10.04
CA TRP A 109 1.91 1.77 11.10
C TRP A 109 2.83 2.98 10.88
N PHE A 110 3.10 3.35 9.63
CA PHE A 110 3.87 4.53 9.24
C PHE A 110 3.11 5.40 8.22
N PHE A 111 1.78 5.41 8.32
CA PHE A 111 0.92 6.18 7.44
C PHE A 111 1.22 7.68 7.54
N ASN A 112 1.45 8.33 6.41
CA ASN A 112 1.78 9.75 6.26
C ASN A 112 2.88 10.26 7.19
N CYS A 113 3.83 9.40 7.57
CA CYS A 113 5.06 9.76 8.26
C CYS A 113 6.06 10.36 7.26
N ASN A 114 5.74 11.55 6.76
CA ASN A 114 6.42 12.19 5.62
C ASN A 114 7.90 12.47 5.87
N ALA A 115 8.30 12.71 7.11
CA ALA A 115 9.69 12.98 7.47
C ALA A 115 10.51 11.72 7.78
N LEU A 116 9.91 10.52 7.75
CA LEU A 116 10.55 9.26 8.13
C LEU A 116 11.67 8.93 7.14
N LYS A 117 12.90 8.80 7.63
CA LYS A 117 14.10 8.56 6.82
C LYS A 117 14.76 7.22 7.11
N GLN A 118 14.63 6.74 8.34
CA GLN A 118 15.36 5.56 8.81
C GLN A 118 14.45 4.65 9.63
N ILE A 119 14.50 3.35 9.34
CA ILE A 119 13.91 2.32 10.17
C ILE A 119 15.02 1.34 10.53
N VAL A 120 15.26 1.15 11.83
CA VAL A 120 16.27 0.21 12.33
C VAL A 120 15.62 -0.93 13.11
N GLY A 121 16.30 -2.08 13.15
CA GLY A 121 15.81 -3.25 13.87
C GLY A 121 14.66 -3.99 13.17
N MET A 122 14.46 -3.79 11.86
CA MET A 122 13.34 -4.39 11.12
C MET A 122 13.31 -5.93 11.24
N GLU A 123 14.45 -6.58 11.45
CA GLU A 123 14.56 -8.01 11.77
C GLU A 123 13.82 -8.43 13.06
N ASN A 124 13.51 -7.48 13.95
CA ASN A 124 12.72 -7.69 15.15
C ASN A 124 11.22 -7.51 14.92
N LEU A 125 10.78 -7.06 13.73
CA LEU A 125 9.37 -7.07 13.34
C LEU A 125 9.02 -8.42 12.73
N ASN A 126 8.38 -9.28 13.50
CA ASN A 126 7.92 -10.56 12.98
C ASN A 126 6.51 -10.45 12.37
N THR A 127 6.41 -10.55 11.04
CA THR A 127 5.15 -10.42 10.31
C THR A 127 4.42 -11.74 10.04
N SER A 128 4.86 -12.86 10.62
CA SER A 128 4.34 -14.19 10.26
C SER A 128 2.85 -14.40 10.55
N GLU A 129 2.23 -13.53 11.35
CA GLU A 129 0.80 -13.57 11.67
C GLU A 129 0.03 -12.36 11.13
N VAL A 130 0.69 -11.51 10.32
CA VAL A 130 0.07 -10.32 9.73
C VAL A 130 -0.80 -10.73 8.56
N THR A 131 -2.04 -10.24 8.57
CA THR A 131 -3.01 -10.46 7.48
C THR A 131 -3.31 -9.19 6.67
N ASP A 132 -3.01 -8.03 7.24
CA ASP A 132 -3.28 -6.72 6.65
C ASP A 132 -2.05 -5.81 6.80
N MET A 133 -1.47 -5.42 5.66
CA MET A 133 -0.36 -4.48 5.53
C MET A 133 -0.76 -3.18 4.84
N SER A 134 -2.08 -2.93 4.72
CA SER A 134 -2.60 -1.78 3.97
C SER A 134 -2.04 -0.46 4.50
N GLY A 135 -1.52 0.35 3.59
CA GLY A 135 -0.97 1.67 3.91
C GLY A 135 0.20 1.69 4.89
N MET A 136 0.89 0.56 5.13
CA MET A 136 1.94 0.47 6.15
C MET A 136 2.99 1.57 6.02
N PHE A 137 3.42 1.89 4.79
CA PHE A 137 4.39 2.97 4.50
C PHE A 137 3.79 4.10 3.65
N CYS A 138 2.46 4.13 3.47
CA CYS A 138 1.80 5.13 2.64
C CYS A 138 2.20 6.55 3.07
N GLY A 139 2.66 7.38 2.14
CA GLY A 139 3.07 8.76 2.38
C GLY A 139 4.37 8.93 3.15
N SER A 140 5.15 7.86 3.38
CA SER A 140 6.51 7.94 3.93
C SER A 140 7.48 8.45 2.86
N SER A 141 7.26 9.69 2.41
CA SER A 141 7.87 10.29 1.22
C SER A 141 9.35 10.61 1.36
N SER A 142 9.92 10.61 2.57
CA SER A 142 11.36 10.80 2.83
C SER A 142 12.17 9.51 2.96
N LEU A 143 11.55 8.33 2.88
CA LEU A 143 12.28 7.06 2.90
C LEU A 143 13.12 6.92 1.63
N THR A 144 14.42 6.68 1.81
CA THR A 144 15.38 6.46 0.71
C THR A 144 15.91 5.03 0.65
N GLU A 145 15.72 4.27 1.72
CA GLU A 145 16.00 2.85 1.82
C GLU A 145 14.91 2.19 2.67
N LEU A 146 14.63 0.91 2.39
CA LEU A 146 13.68 0.11 3.16
C LEU A 146 14.08 -1.36 3.06
N ASP A 147 14.53 -1.94 4.17
CA ASP A 147 14.84 -3.37 4.25
C ASP A 147 13.57 -4.17 4.61
N LEU A 148 13.15 -5.06 3.71
CA LEU A 148 11.98 -5.95 3.89
C LEU A 148 12.38 -7.43 3.93
N THR A 149 13.68 -7.73 4.06
CA THR A 149 14.21 -9.10 3.87
C THR A 149 13.67 -10.14 4.85
N ASN A 150 13.14 -9.72 5.99
CA ASN A 150 12.56 -10.55 7.05
C ASN A 150 11.02 -10.58 7.06
N PHE A 151 10.36 -9.90 6.10
CA PHE A 151 8.91 -9.95 5.99
C PHE A 151 8.47 -11.35 5.55
N ASP A 152 7.66 -11.98 6.39
CA ASP A 152 6.80 -13.09 6.00
C ASP A 152 5.44 -12.52 5.61
N THR A 153 5.09 -12.62 4.33
CA THR A 153 3.82 -12.12 3.78
C THR A 153 2.86 -13.25 3.43
N SER A 154 3.18 -14.50 3.78
CA SER A 154 2.40 -15.68 3.37
C SER A 154 0.95 -15.68 3.87
N ASN A 155 0.65 -14.94 4.94
CA ASN A 155 -0.70 -14.79 5.49
C ASN A 155 -1.40 -13.48 5.08
N VAL A 156 -0.74 -12.60 4.32
CA VAL A 156 -1.26 -11.27 3.98
C VAL A 156 -2.30 -11.37 2.89
N THR A 157 -3.46 -10.75 3.13
CA THR A 157 -4.58 -10.69 2.18
C THR A 157 -4.82 -9.29 1.61
N ASP A 158 -4.35 -8.24 2.30
CA ASP A 158 -4.52 -6.83 1.91
C ASP A 158 -3.16 -6.09 1.92
N MET A 159 -2.74 -5.62 0.75
CA MET A 159 -1.54 -4.80 0.52
C MET A 159 -1.88 -3.44 -0.10
N ARG A 160 -3.13 -2.97 0.01
CA ARG A 160 -3.55 -1.70 -0.56
C ARG A 160 -2.68 -0.56 -0.12
N CYS A 161 -2.25 0.26 -1.06
CA CYS A 161 -1.49 1.48 -0.81
C CYS A 161 -0.23 1.26 0.06
N MET A 162 0.30 0.03 0.16
CA MET A 162 1.37 -0.29 1.12
C MET A 162 2.58 0.66 0.98
N PHE A 163 2.94 1.03 -0.25
CA PHE A 163 4.03 1.95 -0.58
C PHE A 163 3.55 3.22 -1.28
N LEU A 164 2.24 3.53 -1.25
CA LEU A 164 1.70 4.69 -1.95
C LEU A 164 2.45 5.96 -1.51
N GLY A 165 3.02 6.72 -2.44
CA GLY A 165 3.70 7.97 -2.15
C GLY A 165 5.05 7.81 -1.43
N CYS A 166 5.66 6.62 -1.43
CA CYS A 166 7.07 6.44 -1.09
C CYS A 166 7.97 7.02 -2.21
N SER A 167 7.86 8.32 -2.44
CA SER A 167 8.37 9.02 -3.62
C SER A 167 9.88 9.20 -3.68
N SER A 168 10.62 8.83 -2.62
CA SER A 168 12.09 8.97 -2.54
C SER A 168 12.84 7.64 -2.55
N LEU A 169 12.15 6.50 -2.65
CA LEU A 169 12.78 5.19 -2.79
C LEU A 169 13.26 4.98 -4.23
N PRO A 170 14.57 4.82 -4.49
CA PRO A 170 15.08 4.54 -5.83
C PRO A 170 14.96 3.06 -6.22
N VAL A 171 14.97 2.18 -5.21
CA VAL A 171 14.90 0.72 -5.30
C VAL A 171 14.04 0.21 -4.14
N LEU A 172 13.26 -0.85 -4.39
CA LEU A 172 12.45 -1.51 -3.39
C LEU A 172 12.43 -3.03 -3.67
N ASP A 173 13.05 -3.81 -2.79
CA ASP A 173 13.09 -5.28 -2.93
C ASP A 173 11.82 -5.92 -2.34
N VAL A 174 10.94 -6.38 -3.23
CA VAL A 174 9.74 -7.17 -2.91
C VAL A 174 9.82 -8.61 -3.41
N THR A 175 11.01 -9.07 -3.82
CA THR A 175 11.20 -10.37 -4.50
C THR A 175 10.98 -11.60 -3.62
N LYS A 176 10.81 -11.39 -2.31
CA LYS A 176 10.48 -12.42 -1.32
C LYS A 176 9.02 -12.40 -0.89
N PHE A 177 8.22 -11.45 -1.36
CA PHE A 177 6.81 -11.40 -1.01
C PHE A 177 6.12 -12.63 -1.60
N ASP A 178 5.49 -13.41 -0.73
CA ASP A 178 4.45 -14.34 -1.09
C ASP A 178 3.14 -13.57 -1.19
N THR A 179 2.59 -13.45 -2.41
CA THR A 179 1.33 -12.76 -2.67
C THR A 179 0.19 -13.70 -3.01
N SER A 180 0.35 -15.02 -2.84
CA SER A 180 -0.66 -15.99 -3.28
C SER A 180 -2.01 -15.83 -2.57
N ASN A 181 -2.01 -15.26 -1.36
CA ASN A 181 -3.23 -14.98 -0.59
C ASN A 181 -3.72 -13.54 -0.73
N VAL A 182 -3.00 -12.67 -1.44
CA VAL A 182 -3.34 -11.25 -1.56
C VAL A 182 -4.49 -11.08 -2.55
N THR A 183 -5.58 -10.51 -2.06
CA THR A 183 -6.77 -10.19 -2.86
C THR A 183 -6.84 -8.71 -3.25
N ASN A 184 -6.06 -7.85 -2.58
CA ASN A 184 -6.17 -6.41 -2.76
C ASN A 184 -4.79 -5.73 -2.84
N MET A 185 -4.50 -5.16 -4.02
CA MET A 185 -3.25 -4.46 -4.33
C MET A 185 -3.48 -3.03 -4.85
N VAL A 186 -4.69 -2.48 -4.66
CA VAL A 186 -5.05 -1.14 -5.15
C VAL A 186 -4.02 -0.12 -4.68
N GLY A 187 -3.45 0.61 -5.64
CA GLY A 187 -2.49 1.68 -5.40
C GLY A 187 -1.20 1.28 -4.68
N MET A 188 -0.82 -0.02 -4.66
CA MET A 188 0.32 -0.51 -3.87
C MET A 188 1.60 0.29 -4.10
N PHE A 189 1.91 0.67 -5.36
CA PHE A 189 3.08 1.45 -5.73
C PHE A 189 2.74 2.84 -6.29
N LYS A 190 1.51 3.32 -6.10
CA LYS A 190 1.08 4.62 -6.62
C LYS A 190 2.02 5.74 -6.14
N ASN A 191 2.47 6.61 -7.04
CA ASN A 191 3.38 7.73 -6.79
C ASN A 191 4.72 7.32 -6.15
N CYS A 192 5.20 6.10 -6.38
CA CYS A 192 6.59 5.72 -6.12
C CYS A 192 7.52 6.30 -7.20
N SER A 193 7.51 7.63 -7.34
CA SER A 193 8.06 8.35 -8.50
C SER A 193 9.57 8.27 -8.66
N SER A 194 10.32 7.85 -7.63
CA SER A 194 11.77 7.66 -7.71
C SER A 194 12.20 6.24 -8.07
N LEU A 195 11.28 5.26 -8.08
CA LEU A 195 11.65 3.88 -8.42
C LEU A 195 12.21 3.83 -9.83
N THR A 196 13.44 3.31 -9.93
CA THR A 196 14.15 3.11 -11.20
C THR A 196 14.16 1.64 -11.64
N GLU A 197 13.88 0.74 -10.72
CA GLU A 197 13.67 -0.69 -10.94
C GLU A 197 12.63 -1.22 -9.94
N LEU A 198 11.89 -2.24 -10.35
CA LEU A 198 10.91 -2.95 -9.52
C LEU A 198 10.71 -4.37 -10.05
N ASP A 199 11.22 -5.38 -9.32
CA ASP A 199 11.01 -6.79 -9.66
C ASP A 199 9.77 -7.34 -8.96
N ILE A 200 8.72 -7.55 -9.75
CA ILE A 200 7.42 -8.10 -9.35
C ILE A 200 7.11 -9.41 -10.09
N THR A 201 8.10 -10.04 -10.70
CA THR A 201 7.92 -11.22 -11.57
C THR A 201 7.42 -12.47 -10.82
N LYS A 202 7.52 -12.46 -9.49
CA LYS A 202 7.02 -13.53 -8.61
C LYS A 202 5.66 -13.25 -7.98
N PHE A 203 5.05 -12.09 -8.26
CA PHE A 203 3.73 -11.80 -7.74
C PHE A 203 2.72 -12.76 -8.35
N ASP A 204 2.03 -13.49 -7.49
CA ASP A 204 0.78 -14.18 -7.82
C ASP A 204 -0.36 -13.17 -7.72
N THR A 205 -0.98 -12.84 -8.85
CA THR A 205 -2.11 -11.92 -8.95
C THR A 205 -3.43 -12.64 -9.23
N SER A 206 -3.46 -13.97 -9.20
CA SER A 206 -4.63 -14.77 -9.59
C SER A 206 -5.88 -14.50 -8.74
N ASN A 207 -5.70 -14.01 -7.51
CA ASN A 207 -6.79 -13.65 -6.59
C ASN A 207 -7.16 -12.14 -6.62
N VAL A 208 -6.51 -11.32 -7.45
CA VAL A 208 -6.73 -9.88 -7.51
C VAL A 208 -7.87 -9.55 -8.48
N THR A 209 -8.85 -8.78 -8.02
CA THR A 209 -9.99 -8.34 -8.84
C THR A 209 -9.95 -6.86 -9.23
N ASP A 210 -9.13 -6.07 -8.54
CA ASP A 210 -9.01 -4.61 -8.72
C ASP A 210 -7.53 -4.19 -8.74
N MET A 211 -7.09 -3.65 -9.87
CA MET A 211 -5.72 -3.16 -10.10
C MET A 211 -5.67 -1.63 -10.18
N THR A 212 -6.70 -0.94 -9.67
CA THR A 212 -6.79 0.53 -9.67
C THR A 212 -5.50 1.16 -9.12
N TRP A 213 -4.94 2.10 -9.87
CA TRP A 213 -3.73 2.88 -9.54
C TRP A 213 -2.46 2.09 -9.21
N MET A 214 -2.38 0.78 -9.46
CA MET A 214 -1.31 -0.07 -8.92
C MET A 214 0.10 0.50 -9.12
N PHE A 215 0.39 1.06 -10.31
CA PHE A 215 1.66 1.69 -10.67
C PHE A 215 1.53 3.18 -11.04
N SER A 216 0.35 3.78 -10.84
CA SER A 216 0.11 5.16 -11.26
C SER A 216 1.14 6.13 -10.68
N GLY A 217 1.82 6.92 -11.51
CA GLY A 217 2.82 7.89 -11.09
C GLY A 217 4.19 7.29 -10.78
N CYS A 218 4.48 6.05 -11.16
CA CYS A 218 5.84 5.49 -11.17
C CYS A 218 6.66 6.09 -12.33
N SER A 219 6.87 7.41 -12.29
CA SER A 219 7.35 8.21 -13.42
C SER A 219 8.82 8.02 -13.77
N SER A 220 9.60 7.26 -12.98
CA SER A 220 11.03 7.01 -13.23
C SER A 220 11.35 5.59 -13.69
N LEU A 221 10.35 4.69 -13.75
CA LEU A 221 10.57 3.32 -14.24
C LEU A 221 10.75 3.33 -15.77
N PRO A 222 11.89 2.83 -16.30
CA PRO A 222 12.08 2.70 -17.74
C PRO A 222 11.41 1.45 -18.33
N MET A 223 11.18 0.44 -17.49
CA MET A 223 10.59 -0.85 -17.83
C MET A 223 9.84 -1.40 -16.62
N LEU A 224 8.77 -2.14 -16.87
CA LEU A 224 8.05 -2.89 -15.85
C LEU A 224 7.59 -4.24 -16.44
N ASP A 225 8.06 -5.36 -15.88
CA ASP A 225 7.68 -6.70 -16.33
C ASP A 225 6.39 -7.14 -15.62
N VAL A 226 5.28 -7.10 -16.36
CA VAL A 226 3.96 -7.57 -15.92
C VAL A 226 3.53 -8.86 -16.63
N THR A 227 4.46 -9.55 -17.33
CA THR A 227 4.13 -10.71 -18.19
C THR A 227 3.68 -11.95 -17.42
N LYS A 228 3.87 -11.95 -16.09
CA LYS A 228 3.44 -13.01 -15.17
C LYS A 228 2.14 -12.73 -14.46
N PHE A 229 1.54 -11.56 -14.67
CA PHE A 229 0.27 -11.23 -14.04
C PHE A 229 -0.83 -12.11 -14.62
N ASP A 230 -1.54 -12.80 -13.74
CA ASP A 230 -2.84 -13.37 -14.02
C ASP A 230 -3.89 -12.27 -13.80
N THR A 231 -4.50 -11.80 -14.88
CA THR A 231 -5.55 -10.77 -14.85
C THR A 231 -6.94 -11.34 -15.10
N SER A 232 -7.12 -12.66 -15.15
CA SER A 232 -8.40 -13.27 -15.57
C SER A 232 -9.56 -12.93 -14.65
N ASN A 233 -9.29 -12.58 -13.39
CA ASN A 233 -10.30 -12.17 -12.40
C ASN A 233 -10.43 -10.65 -12.25
N VAL A 234 -9.63 -9.86 -12.98
CA VAL A 234 -9.61 -8.41 -12.85
C VAL A 234 -10.82 -7.79 -13.54
N THR A 235 -11.51 -6.91 -12.81
CA THR A 235 -12.70 -6.19 -13.30
C THR A 235 -12.45 -4.69 -13.46
N ASN A 236 -11.39 -4.16 -12.83
CA ASN A 236 -11.07 -2.74 -12.78
C ASN A 236 -9.56 -2.51 -12.98
N MET A 237 -9.21 -1.70 -13.99
CA MET A 237 -7.84 -1.32 -14.34
C MET A 237 -7.67 0.21 -14.39
N VAL A 238 -8.50 0.96 -13.64
CA VAL A 238 -8.47 2.43 -13.61
C VAL A 238 -7.07 2.94 -13.30
N ASP A 239 -6.54 3.78 -14.19
CA ASP A 239 -5.28 4.52 -14.05
C ASP A 239 -4.08 3.60 -13.71
N MET A 240 -4.12 2.30 -14.05
CA MET A 240 -3.14 1.31 -13.58
C MET A 240 -1.68 1.72 -13.85
N PHE A 241 -1.40 2.27 -15.04
CA PHE A 241 -0.09 2.77 -15.47
C PHE A 241 -0.06 4.29 -15.71
N LYS A 242 -1.10 5.02 -15.29
CA LYS A 242 -1.17 6.47 -15.54
C LYS A 242 0.05 7.21 -15.02
N ASN A 243 0.57 8.18 -15.77
CA ASN A 243 1.77 8.97 -15.45
C ASN A 243 3.06 8.13 -15.27
N CYS A 244 3.13 6.91 -15.83
CA CYS A 244 4.39 6.17 -15.93
C CYS A 244 5.22 6.71 -17.11
N SER A 245 5.56 8.00 -17.04
CA SER A 245 6.05 8.78 -18.18
C SER A 245 7.44 8.39 -18.67
N SER A 246 8.22 7.60 -17.91
CA SER A 246 9.53 7.08 -18.35
C SER A 246 9.47 5.68 -18.96
N LEU A 247 8.31 4.99 -18.95
CA LEU A 247 8.23 3.63 -19.50
C LEU A 247 8.54 3.64 -21.00
N LEU A 248 9.56 2.88 -21.37
CA LEU A 248 9.96 2.62 -22.75
C LEU A 248 9.48 1.26 -23.25
N VAL A 249 9.23 0.33 -22.32
CA VAL A 249 8.78 -1.03 -22.61
C VAL A 249 7.72 -1.44 -21.58
N LEU A 250 6.57 -1.89 -22.08
CA LEU A 250 5.47 -2.43 -21.29
C LEU A 250 4.78 -3.54 -22.12
N ASP A 251 4.96 -4.80 -21.74
CA ASP A 251 4.32 -5.95 -22.40
C ASP A 251 3.04 -6.34 -21.65
N VAL A 252 1.89 -6.02 -22.24
CA VAL A 252 0.55 -6.36 -21.74
C VAL A 252 -0.12 -7.49 -22.55
N THR A 253 0.63 -8.18 -23.41
CA THR A 253 0.09 -9.21 -24.34
C THR A 253 -0.45 -10.46 -23.63
N LYS A 254 -0.15 -10.59 -22.32
CA LYS A 254 -0.65 -11.68 -21.46
C LYS A 254 -1.87 -11.31 -20.63
N PHE A 255 -2.34 -10.07 -20.70
CA PHE A 255 -3.52 -9.66 -19.96
C PHE A 255 -4.77 -10.31 -20.57
N ASP A 256 -5.51 -11.04 -19.74
CA ASP A 256 -6.91 -11.35 -19.98
C ASP A 256 -7.76 -10.19 -19.48
N THR A 257 -8.37 -9.45 -20.40
CA THR A 257 -9.24 -8.31 -20.09
C THR A 257 -10.73 -8.64 -20.22
N SER A 258 -11.10 -9.90 -20.43
CA SER A 258 -12.47 -10.31 -20.76
C SER A 258 -13.50 -9.97 -19.68
N ASN A 259 -13.07 -9.84 -18.42
CA ASN A 259 -13.89 -9.44 -17.28
C ASN A 259 -13.78 -7.95 -16.91
N VAL A 260 -12.92 -7.18 -17.59
CA VAL A 260 -12.67 -5.77 -17.27
C VAL A 260 -13.84 -4.91 -17.73
N THR A 261 -14.32 -4.06 -16.82
CA THR A 261 -15.45 -3.15 -17.09
C THR A 261 -15.04 -1.67 -17.12
N ASN A 262 -13.88 -1.35 -16.56
CA ASN A 262 -13.39 0.03 -16.44
C ASN A 262 -11.89 0.11 -16.76
N MET A 263 -11.57 0.87 -17.82
CA MET A 263 -10.21 1.14 -18.31
C MET A 263 -9.89 2.65 -18.30
N PHE A 264 -10.61 3.44 -17.49
CA PHE A 264 -10.37 4.87 -17.32
C PHE A 264 -8.87 5.11 -17.11
N GLY A 265 -8.27 5.90 -18.00
CA GLY A 265 -6.90 6.39 -17.88
C GLY A 265 -5.81 5.32 -17.76
N MET A 266 -6.07 4.07 -18.15
CA MET A 266 -5.17 2.94 -17.89
C MET A 266 -3.71 3.23 -18.27
N PHE A 267 -3.47 3.88 -19.41
CA PHE A 267 -2.16 4.28 -19.91
C PHE A 267 -1.98 5.80 -20.00
N PHE A 268 -2.84 6.60 -19.36
CA PHE A 268 -2.84 8.06 -19.52
C PHE A 268 -1.46 8.66 -19.14
N ASP A 269 -0.90 9.53 -19.98
CA ASP A 269 0.44 10.13 -19.82
C ASP A 269 1.60 9.10 -19.71
N CYS A 270 1.49 7.93 -20.34
CA CYS A 270 2.64 7.07 -20.64
C CYS A 270 3.47 7.64 -21.81
N SER A 271 3.96 8.86 -21.65
CA SER A 271 4.42 9.72 -22.74
C SER A 271 5.70 9.27 -23.45
N SER A 272 6.51 8.40 -22.85
CA SER A 272 7.73 7.87 -23.47
C SER A 272 7.54 6.52 -24.17
N LEU A 273 6.35 5.90 -24.08
CA LEU A 273 6.12 4.57 -24.62
C LEU A 273 5.96 4.63 -26.16
N PRO A 274 6.86 4.02 -26.96
CA PRO A 274 6.82 4.14 -28.42
C PRO A 274 5.87 3.15 -29.09
N VAL A 275 5.66 1.99 -28.45
CA VAL A 275 4.82 0.89 -28.94
C VAL A 275 4.05 0.32 -27.76
N LEU A 276 2.77 0.02 -27.98
CA LEU A 276 1.90 -0.65 -27.01
C LEU A 276 1.01 -1.66 -27.76
N ASP A 277 1.28 -2.95 -27.57
CA ASP A 277 0.47 -4.01 -28.16
C ASP A 277 -0.73 -4.33 -27.26
N VAL A 278 -1.93 -3.97 -27.74
CA VAL A 278 -3.23 -4.25 -27.08
C VAL A 278 -4.12 -5.16 -27.92
N THR A 279 -3.56 -5.86 -28.91
CA THR A 279 -4.34 -6.68 -29.86
C THR A 279 -5.05 -7.87 -29.21
N ASN A 280 -4.62 -8.28 -28.01
CA ASN A 280 -5.26 -9.30 -27.20
C ASN A 280 -6.40 -8.78 -26.32
N PHE A 281 -6.64 -7.47 -26.25
CA PHE A 281 -7.63 -6.91 -25.34
C PHE A 281 -9.04 -7.26 -25.82
N ASP A 282 -9.78 -7.96 -24.97
CA ASP A 282 -11.22 -8.13 -25.06
C ASP A 282 -11.89 -7.00 -24.28
N THR A 283 -12.54 -6.07 -24.99
CA THR A 283 -13.18 -4.90 -24.38
C THR A 283 -14.70 -4.99 -24.34
N ARG A 284 -15.29 -6.15 -24.63
CA ARG A 284 -16.75 -6.31 -24.77
C ARG A 284 -17.54 -5.92 -23.52
N MET A 285 -16.93 -6.00 -22.34
CA MET A 285 -17.55 -5.62 -21.06
C MET A 285 -17.20 -4.19 -20.62
N VAL A 286 -16.31 -3.49 -21.31
CA VAL A 286 -15.83 -2.17 -20.92
C VAL A 286 -16.90 -1.12 -21.16
N THR A 287 -17.14 -0.30 -20.15
CA THR A 287 -18.11 0.82 -20.21
C THR A 287 -17.43 2.19 -20.17
N ASN A 288 -16.20 2.28 -19.65
CA ASN A 288 -15.45 3.52 -19.52
C ASN A 288 -14.04 3.40 -20.11
N MET A 289 -13.75 4.20 -21.13
CA MET A 289 -12.44 4.34 -21.80
C MET A 289 -11.92 5.78 -21.78
N PHE A 290 -12.42 6.61 -20.87
CA PHE A 290 -11.97 7.99 -20.67
C PHE A 290 -10.44 7.99 -20.60
N GLY A 291 -9.79 8.78 -21.44
CA GLY A 291 -8.34 8.99 -21.39
C GLY A 291 -7.50 7.72 -21.50
N MET A 292 -8.03 6.59 -21.99
CA MET A 292 -7.31 5.30 -21.89
C MET A 292 -5.86 5.37 -22.43
N PHE A 293 -5.64 6.12 -23.52
CA PHE A 293 -4.33 6.35 -24.14
C PHE A 293 -3.93 7.84 -24.14
N GLY A 294 -4.73 8.74 -23.53
CA GLY A 294 -4.47 10.17 -23.57
C GLY A 294 -3.07 10.49 -23.03
N GLY A 295 -2.29 11.32 -23.72
CA GLY A 295 -0.94 11.72 -23.32
C GLY A 295 0.16 10.73 -23.70
N CYS A 296 -0.16 9.61 -24.35
CA CYS A 296 0.83 8.69 -24.93
C CYS A 296 1.49 9.29 -26.18
N SER A 297 2.24 10.37 -25.98
CA SER A 297 2.74 11.23 -27.06
C SER A 297 3.84 10.59 -27.91
N ALA A 298 4.50 9.54 -27.44
CA ALA A 298 5.48 8.77 -28.22
C ALA A 298 4.90 7.64 -29.07
N LEU A 299 3.63 7.24 -28.88
CA LEU A 299 3.01 6.18 -29.68
C LEU A 299 2.88 6.64 -31.14
N THR A 300 3.43 5.85 -32.07
CA THR A 300 3.35 6.13 -33.52
C THR A 300 2.24 5.34 -34.23
N GLU A 301 1.90 4.18 -33.69
CA GLU A 301 0.87 3.27 -34.16
C GLU A 301 0.12 2.66 -32.97
N LEU A 302 -1.13 2.27 -33.19
CA LEU A 302 -1.96 1.60 -32.19
C LEU A 302 -3.00 0.74 -32.91
N ASP A 303 -2.87 -0.58 -32.80
CA ASP A 303 -3.82 -1.54 -33.36
C ASP A 303 -4.98 -1.76 -32.37
N LEU A 304 -6.18 -1.37 -32.78
CA LEU A 304 -7.41 -1.45 -31.99
C LEU A 304 -8.42 -2.43 -32.60
N THR A 305 -8.01 -3.30 -33.52
CA THR A 305 -8.92 -4.19 -34.27
C THR A 305 -9.70 -5.17 -33.38
N SER A 306 -9.19 -5.51 -32.19
CA SER A 306 -9.86 -6.37 -31.23
C SER A 306 -10.93 -5.66 -30.38
N PHE A 307 -10.98 -4.33 -30.40
CA PHE A 307 -11.85 -3.57 -29.49
C PHE A 307 -13.32 -3.72 -29.90
N ASP A 308 -14.16 -4.13 -28.96
CA ASP A 308 -15.61 -3.97 -29.01
C ASP A 308 -16.00 -2.82 -28.09
N THR A 309 -16.50 -1.73 -28.68
CA THR A 309 -16.90 -0.53 -27.93
C THR A 309 -18.42 -0.39 -27.74
N SER A 310 -19.20 -1.44 -28.08
CA SER A 310 -20.67 -1.41 -28.06
C SER A 310 -21.31 -1.18 -26.68
N ASN A 311 -20.53 -1.31 -25.60
CA ASN A 311 -20.94 -1.02 -24.22
C ASN A 311 -20.31 0.25 -23.65
N VAL A 312 -19.41 0.90 -24.37
CA VAL A 312 -18.71 2.10 -23.89
C VAL A 312 -19.66 3.30 -23.88
N THR A 313 -19.69 4.01 -22.77
CA THR A 313 -20.48 5.24 -22.58
C THR A 313 -19.62 6.50 -22.54
N ASP A 314 -18.32 6.37 -22.26
CA ASP A 314 -17.39 7.49 -22.12
C ASP A 314 -16.06 7.20 -22.84
N MET A 315 -15.74 8.06 -23.81
CA MET A 315 -14.49 8.09 -24.59
C MET A 315 -13.82 9.47 -24.55
N HIS A 316 -14.19 10.33 -23.62
CA HIS A 316 -13.56 11.65 -23.46
C HIS A 316 -12.03 11.48 -23.35
N TYR A 317 -11.27 12.33 -24.04
CA TYR A 317 -9.80 12.30 -24.08
C TYR A 317 -9.15 10.95 -24.47
N MET A 318 -9.86 9.97 -25.04
CA MET A 318 -9.32 8.62 -25.25
C MET A 318 -7.94 8.60 -25.94
N PHE A 319 -7.71 9.49 -26.92
CA PHE A 319 -6.43 9.69 -27.60
C PHE A 319 -5.86 11.11 -27.43
N PHE A 320 -6.36 11.90 -26.47
CA PHE A 320 -5.93 13.29 -26.24
C PHE A 320 -4.41 13.40 -26.19
N GLY A 321 -3.79 14.32 -26.93
CA GLY A 321 -2.34 14.55 -26.87
C GLY A 321 -1.46 13.41 -27.38
N CYS A 322 -2.00 12.39 -28.07
CA CYS A 322 -1.21 11.38 -28.78
C CYS A 322 -0.55 11.98 -30.02
N SER A 323 0.41 12.88 -29.81
CA SER A 323 0.95 13.78 -30.83
C SER A 323 1.77 13.09 -31.93
N SER A 324 2.23 11.85 -31.72
CA SER A 324 2.99 11.07 -32.70
C SER A 324 2.15 10.05 -33.49
N LEU A 325 0.89 9.79 -33.11
CA LEU A 325 0.01 8.89 -33.87
C LEU A 325 -0.27 9.49 -35.25
N THR A 326 -0.13 8.67 -36.30
CA THR A 326 -0.27 9.13 -37.70
C THR A 326 -1.58 8.71 -38.36
N GLU A 327 -2.09 7.54 -37.99
CA GLU A 327 -3.37 6.99 -38.43
C GLU A 327 -4.03 6.16 -37.32
N LEU A 328 -5.36 6.08 -37.36
CA LEU A 328 -6.16 5.22 -36.49
C LEU A 328 -7.24 4.52 -37.30
N ASP A 329 -7.35 3.21 -37.16
CA ASP A 329 -8.49 2.43 -37.67
C ASP A 329 -9.51 2.20 -36.55
N LEU A 330 -10.66 2.85 -36.69
CA LEU A 330 -11.80 2.80 -35.77
C LEU A 330 -13.04 2.20 -36.46
N THR A 331 -12.87 1.46 -37.56
CA THR A 331 -14.00 0.88 -38.32
C THR A 331 -14.85 -0.10 -37.49
N ASN A 332 -14.25 -0.74 -36.49
CA ASN A 332 -14.91 -1.61 -35.52
C ASN A 332 -15.64 -0.87 -34.39
N PHE A 333 -15.48 0.44 -34.24
CA PHE A 333 -16.04 1.15 -33.09
C PHE A 333 -17.57 1.32 -33.21
N ASN A 334 -18.29 0.89 -32.18
CA ASN A 334 -19.73 1.15 -32.02
C ASN A 334 -19.94 2.23 -30.96
N THR A 335 -20.19 3.45 -31.40
CA THR A 335 -20.35 4.63 -30.53
C THR A 335 -21.80 4.91 -30.13
N SER A 336 -22.76 4.01 -30.42
CA SER A 336 -24.20 4.25 -30.20
C SER A 336 -24.61 4.52 -28.74
N LYS A 337 -23.80 4.08 -27.77
CA LYS A 337 -23.99 4.32 -26.34
C LYS A 337 -23.09 5.42 -25.76
N VAL A 338 -22.15 5.94 -26.55
CA VAL A 338 -21.20 6.95 -26.09
C VAL A 338 -21.95 8.26 -25.86
N THR A 339 -21.89 8.75 -24.63
CA THR A 339 -22.50 10.02 -24.23
C THR A 339 -21.50 11.17 -24.19
N ASP A 340 -20.21 10.87 -24.04
CA ASP A 340 -19.14 11.86 -24.08
C ASP A 340 -17.93 11.34 -24.88
N MET A 341 -17.52 12.14 -25.85
CA MET A 341 -16.36 11.93 -26.75
C MET A 341 -15.63 13.26 -26.96
N SER A 342 -15.80 14.19 -26.02
CA SER A 342 -15.16 15.50 -26.05
C SER A 342 -13.64 15.35 -26.07
N ASP A 343 -13.00 16.15 -26.93
CA ASP A 343 -11.55 16.25 -27.05
C ASP A 343 -10.80 14.93 -27.30
N MET A 344 -11.50 13.89 -27.79
CA MET A 344 -10.96 12.55 -28.03
C MET A 344 -9.66 12.54 -28.84
N PHE A 345 -9.53 13.46 -29.81
CA PHE A 345 -8.35 13.62 -30.67
C PHE A 345 -7.63 14.97 -30.48
N TYR A 346 -8.01 15.77 -29.50
CA TYR A 346 -7.39 17.08 -29.29
C TYR A 346 -5.89 16.90 -29.01
N GLY A 347 -5.03 17.65 -29.68
CA GLY A 347 -3.57 17.52 -29.53
C GLY A 347 -2.91 16.36 -30.28
N CYS A 348 -3.66 15.56 -31.06
CA CYS A 348 -3.11 14.56 -31.99
C CYS A 348 -2.50 15.22 -33.23
N SER A 349 -1.40 15.98 -33.07
CA SER A 349 -0.87 16.86 -34.12
C SER A 349 -0.36 16.16 -35.38
N SER A 350 0.02 14.88 -35.29
CA SER A 350 0.50 14.09 -36.44
C SER A 350 -0.59 13.22 -37.10
N LEU A 351 -1.80 13.20 -36.53
CA LEU A 351 -2.88 12.33 -37.01
C LEU A 351 -3.44 12.87 -38.32
N THR A 352 -3.24 12.12 -39.40
CA THR A 352 -3.66 12.53 -40.76
C THR A 352 -4.79 11.69 -41.33
N LYS A 353 -5.05 10.51 -40.75
CA LYS A 353 -6.13 9.61 -41.18
C LYS A 353 -6.84 9.00 -40.00
N ILE A 354 -8.17 8.92 -40.10
CA ILE A 354 -9.02 8.14 -39.22
C ILE A 354 -9.94 7.34 -40.14
N TYR A 355 -9.93 6.01 -40.01
CA TYR A 355 -10.89 5.14 -40.67
C TYR A 355 -12.05 4.91 -39.70
N SER A 356 -13.29 5.13 -40.13
CA SER A 356 -14.49 4.92 -39.31
C SER A 356 -15.53 4.13 -40.09
N ASN A 357 -16.49 3.50 -39.39
CA ASN A 357 -17.68 2.98 -40.05
C ASN A 357 -18.56 4.13 -40.58
N GLU A 358 -19.36 3.83 -41.62
CA GLU A 358 -20.33 4.76 -42.23
C GLU A 358 -21.54 5.03 -41.32
#